data_AF-A0A9P3FZM1-F1
#
_entry.id   AF-A0A9P3FZM1-F1
#
_cell.length_a   1.000
_cell.length_b   1.000
_cell.length_c   1.000
_cell.angle_alpha   90.00
_cell.angle_beta   90.00
_cell.angle_gamma   90.00
#
_symmetry.space_group_name_H-M   'P 1'
#
loop_
_entity.id
_entity.type
_entity.pdbx_description
1 polymer ?
#
loop_
_entity_poly.entity_id
_entity_poly.type
_entity_poly.pdbx_seq_one_letter_code
_entity_poly.pdbx_strand_id
1 'polypeptide(L)'
;MSSFSTLRSYRLPDLHPLCPFKARFNPHHAAAAAASKEWVLSFNALKGKKLEFFKEGGSELLCAWAYPYAGLEQLRTACDFVNLLFTIDEISDEQNGQDALATGMSFLNTMKDDSFDDGSVLCRMTKDFKKRFFPYAGPATTRRFLKHSEDYVLGFAREAELREKNVVLDLASYDPLRRENSAVRYCFGLFGYLLNMDLPDEVFEHAVYMEMHLAAVDMVCWANDVYSYDMEQSMGHLTNNILTVLQRARGLDLQGAADAVGVHFKELADSFEANKARLPSFGQELDAIVAQHIMAMEAWVAGNLEWSFGTRRYFGKNHLKVRETLVVELSPPRVLDD
;
A
#
# COMPACT_ATOMS: atom_id res chain seq x y z
N MET A 1 -1.22 40.08 7.62
CA MET A 1 -1.04 39.48 6.28
C MET A 1 0.30 38.78 6.29
N SER A 2 0.31 37.50 6.67
CA SER A 2 1.54 36.71 6.75
C SER A 2 1.88 36.22 5.35
N SER A 3 3.08 36.55 4.90
CA SER A 3 3.70 36.07 3.68
C SER A 3 3.94 34.55 3.82
N PHE A 4 2.94 33.74 3.46
CA PHE A 4 3.19 32.34 3.15
C PHE A 4 4.10 32.32 1.93
N SER A 5 5.39 32.02 2.15
CA SER A 5 6.29 31.58 1.09
C SER A 5 5.59 30.43 0.38
N THR A 6 5.11 30.67 -0.84
CA THR A 6 4.55 29.65 -1.70
C THR A 6 5.70 28.80 -2.20
N LEU A 7 6.15 27.87 -1.36
CA LEU A 7 7.07 26.81 -1.77
C LEU A 7 6.52 26.22 -3.07
N ARG A 8 7.30 26.38 -4.15
CA ARG A 8 6.94 25.84 -5.48
C ARG A 8 7.41 24.41 -5.65
N SER A 9 8.31 23.96 -4.78
CA SER A 9 8.87 22.63 -4.81
C SER A 9 9.37 22.22 -3.43
N TYR A 10 9.63 20.92 -3.28
CA TYR A 10 10.36 20.35 -2.15
C TYR A 10 11.25 19.21 -2.67
N ARG A 11 12.24 18.83 -1.87
CA ARG A 11 13.13 17.72 -2.15
C ARG A 11 12.67 16.49 -1.38
N LEU A 12 12.52 15.38 -2.08
CA LEU A 12 12.28 14.05 -1.51
C LEU A 12 13.51 13.64 -0.68
N PRO A 13 13.31 13.00 0.49
CA PRO A 13 14.40 12.30 1.16
C PRO A 13 14.88 11.16 0.24
N ASP A 14 16.20 10.99 0.12
CA ASP A 14 16.75 9.88 -0.66
C ASP A 14 16.65 8.58 0.16
N LEU A 15 15.54 7.86 0.00
CA LEU A 15 15.27 6.65 0.79
C LEU A 15 16.04 5.42 0.31
N HIS A 16 16.55 5.39 -0.93
CA HIS A 16 17.29 4.25 -1.47
C HIS A 16 18.57 3.92 -0.70
N PRO A 17 19.48 4.89 -0.39
CA PRO A 17 20.68 4.60 0.40
C PRO A 17 20.36 4.31 1.88
N LEU A 18 19.17 4.69 2.36
CA LEU A 18 18.72 4.41 3.73
C LEU A 18 18.11 3.01 3.86
N CYS A 19 17.67 2.41 2.76
CA CYS A 19 17.08 1.08 2.71
C CYS A 19 18.20 0.01 2.62
N PRO A 20 18.36 -0.87 3.63
CA PRO A 20 19.38 -1.91 3.60
C PRO A 20 19.00 -3.09 2.69
N PHE A 21 17.76 -3.12 2.19
CA PHE A 21 17.20 -4.24 1.46
C PHE A 21 17.45 -4.11 -0.05
N LYS A 22 17.73 -5.24 -0.71
CA LYS A 22 18.00 -5.27 -2.14
C LYS A 22 16.74 -5.57 -2.94
N ALA A 23 16.32 -4.61 -3.77
CA ALA A 23 15.22 -4.81 -4.71
C ALA A 23 15.53 -5.93 -5.72
N ARG A 24 14.50 -6.69 -6.08
CA ARG A 24 14.52 -7.72 -7.13
C ARG A 24 13.23 -7.60 -7.92
N PHE A 25 13.28 -8.01 -9.19
CA PHE A 25 12.12 -7.96 -10.08
C PHE A 25 11.65 -9.36 -10.42
N ASN A 26 10.34 -9.59 -10.40
CA ASN A 26 9.77 -10.90 -10.70
C ASN A 26 9.91 -11.24 -12.19
N PRO A 27 10.50 -12.40 -12.56
CA PRO A 27 10.68 -12.80 -13.96
C PRO A 27 9.36 -13.11 -14.69
N HIS A 28 8.28 -13.36 -13.96
CA HIS A 28 6.96 -13.69 -14.50
C HIS A 28 6.08 -12.46 -14.77
N HIS A 29 6.59 -11.24 -14.53
CA HIS A 29 5.84 -9.99 -14.68
C HIS A 29 5.06 -9.90 -16.00
N ALA A 30 5.70 -10.14 -17.14
CA ALA A 30 5.06 -9.95 -18.44
C ALA A 30 3.78 -10.81 -18.60
N ALA A 31 3.85 -12.09 -18.20
CA ALA A 31 2.73 -13.01 -18.32
C ALA A 31 1.65 -12.72 -17.26
N ALA A 32 2.04 -12.52 -16.00
CA ALA A 32 1.10 -12.22 -14.92
C ALA A 32 0.39 -10.89 -15.15
N ALA A 33 1.10 -9.85 -15.61
CA ALA A 33 0.55 -8.52 -15.85
C ALA A 33 -0.39 -8.47 -17.05
N ALA A 34 -0.06 -9.15 -18.15
CA ALA A 34 -0.93 -9.21 -19.33
C ALA A 34 -2.28 -9.84 -18.97
N ALA A 35 -2.23 -10.97 -18.28
CA ALA A 35 -3.42 -11.65 -17.83
C ALA A 35 -4.15 -10.80 -16.74
N SER A 36 -3.38 -10.22 -15.81
CA SER A 36 -3.72 -9.13 -14.85
C SER A 36 -4.81 -8.20 -15.35
N LYS A 37 -4.31 -7.45 -16.32
CA LYS A 37 -4.95 -6.40 -17.06
C LYS A 37 -6.18 -6.85 -17.82
N GLU A 38 -6.11 -7.99 -18.50
CA GLU A 38 -7.27 -8.52 -19.22
C GLU A 38 -8.45 -8.78 -18.28
N TRP A 39 -8.19 -9.37 -17.11
CA TRP A 39 -9.22 -9.65 -16.12
C TRP A 39 -9.85 -8.40 -15.55
N VAL A 40 -9.06 -7.43 -15.06
CA VAL A 40 -9.63 -6.21 -14.47
C VAL A 40 -10.44 -5.41 -15.51
N LEU A 41 -9.97 -5.36 -16.76
CA LEU A 41 -10.68 -4.68 -17.85
C LEU A 41 -11.99 -5.38 -18.23
N SER A 42 -12.07 -6.72 -18.08
CA SER A 42 -13.29 -7.48 -18.42
C SER A 42 -14.51 -7.09 -17.58
N PHE A 43 -14.30 -6.53 -16.37
CA PHE A 43 -15.38 -6.10 -15.49
C PHE A 43 -15.98 -4.73 -15.85
N ASN A 44 -15.32 -3.95 -16.71
CA ASN A 44 -15.74 -2.60 -17.11
C ASN A 44 -16.02 -1.66 -15.92
N ALA A 45 -15.27 -1.81 -14.82
CA ALA A 45 -15.45 -1.03 -13.58
C ALA A 45 -14.84 0.38 -13.65
N LEU A 46 -13.89 0.62 -14.57
CA LEU A 46 -12.98 1.77 -14.56
C LEU A 46 -13.25 2.76 -15.70
N LYS A 47 -13.02 4.06 -15.46
CA LYS A 47 -13.22 5.13 -16.44
C LYS A 47 -12.09 6.18 -16.40
N GLY A 48 -12.01 7.02 -17.45
CA GLY A 48 -11.18 8.23 -17.47
C GLY A 48 -9.67 7.99 -17.26
N LYS A 49 -9.00 8.93 -16.56
CA LYS A 49 -7.56 8.85 -16.24
C LYS A 49 -7.20 7.59 -15.44
N LYS A 50 -8.13 7.12 -14.63
CA LYS A 50 -7.93 5.95 -13.78
C LYS A 50 -7.92 4.67 -14.63
N LEU A 51 -8.79 4.54 -15.64
CA LEU A 51 -8.66 3.49 -16.67
C LEU A 51 -7.29 3.49 -17.38
N GLU A 52 -6.73 4.66 -17.68
CA GLU A 52 -5.41 4.76 -18.33
C GLU A 52 -4.27 4.24 -17.42
N PHE A 53 -4.33 4.49 -16.10
CA PHE A 53 -3.37 3.92 -15.14
C PHE A 53 -3.37 2.38 -15.16
N PHE A 54 -4.55 1.75 -15.18
CA PHE A 54 -4.67 0.30 -15.29
C PHE A 54 -4.18 -0.23 -16.64
N LYS A 55 -4.42 0.51 -17.74
CA LYS A 55 -3.86 0.15 -19.06
C LYS A 55 -2.33 0.21 -19.08
N GLU A 56 -1.73 1.19 -18.41
CA GLU A 56 -0.27 1.32 -18.27
C GLU A 56 0.35 0.19 -17.42
N GLY A 57 -0.45 -0.50 -16.60
CA GLY A 57 -0.02 -1.68 -15.82
C GLY A 57 0.76 -1.32 -14.55
N GLY A 58 0.41 -0.19 -13.92
CA GLY A 58 1.13 0.32 -12.76
C GLY A 58 1.02 -0.59 -11.53
N SER A 59 -0.15 -1.19 -11.29
CA SER A 59 -0.41 -2.11 -10.18
C SER A 59 0.33 -3.44 -10.32
N GLU A 60 0.43 -3.99 -11.54
CA GLU A 60 1.16 -5.23 -11.78
C GLU A 60 2.67 -5.01 -11.73
N LEU A 61 3.14 -3.82 -12.11
CA LEU A 61 4.54 -3.42 -11.90
C LEU A 61 4.89 -3.38 -10.39
N LEU A 62 3.98 -2.89 -9.53
CA LEU A 62 4.17 -2.94 -8.08
C LEU A 62 4.32 -4.38 -7.62
N CYS A 63 3.39 -5.26 -8.04
CA CYS A 63 3.44 -6.67 -7.66
C CYS A 63 4.74 -7.35 -8.09
N ALA A 64 5.27 -7.02 -9.28
CA ALA A 64 6.52 -7.58 -9.76
C ALA A 64 7.74 -7.15 -8.94
N TRP A 65 7.74 -5.93 -8.40
CA TRP A 65 8.79 -5.45 -7.50
C TRP A 65 8.63 -5.95 -6.06
N ALA A 66 7.39 -6.03 -5.58
CA ALA A 66 7.08 -6.36 -4.19
C ALA A 66 7.07 -7.88 -3.91
N TYR A 67 6.79 -8.69 -4.93
CA TYR A 67 6.75 -10.15 -4.84
C TYR A 67 7.73 -10.83 -5.81
N PRO A 68 9.04 -10.52 -5.75
CA PRO A 68 10.02 -11.02 -6.72
C PRO A 68 10.23 -12.54 -6.68
N TYR A 69 9.80 -13.18 -5.60
CA TYR A 69 9.92 -14.62 -5.34
C TYR A 69 8.69 -15.43 -5.77
N ALA A 70 7.57 -14.77 -6.06
CA ALA A 70 6.31 -15.46 -6.35
C ALA A 70 6.38 -16.20 -7.70
N GLY A 71 5.85 -17.43 -7.74
CA GLY A 71 5.59 -18.13 -8.99
C GLY A 71 4.57 -17.41 -9.87
N LEU A 72 4.43 -17.84 -11.13
CA LEU A 72 3.53 -17.19 -12.09
C LEU A 72 2.09 -17.06 -11.59
N GLU A 73 1.49 -18.16 -11.11
CA GLU A 73 0.11 -18.15 -10.62
C GLU A 73 -0.05 -17.31 -9.34
N GLN A 74 0.93 -17.39 -8.44
CA GLN A 74 0.97 -16.59 -7.21
C GLN A 74 1.03 -15.10 -7.52
N LEU A 75 1.95 -14.68 -8.39
CA LEU A 75 2.09 -13.30 -8.83
C LEU A 75 0.81 -12.81 -9.52
N ARG A 76 0.23 -13.65 -10.38
CA ARG A 76 -1.02 -13.36 -11.06
C ARG A 76 -2.16 -13.08 -10.08
N THR A 77 -2.35 -13.93 -9.07
CA THR A 77 -3.36 -13.73 -8.03
C THR A 77 -3.09 -12.47 -7.20
N ALA A 78 -1.82 -12.16 -6.91
CA ALA A 78 -1.45 -10.90 -6.25
C ALA A 78 -1.80 -9.68 -7.09
N CYS A 79 -1.54 -9.71 -8.40
CA CYS A 79 -1.93 -8.65 -9.33
C CYS A 79 -3.46 -8.44 -9.34
N ASP A 80 -4.24 -9.52 -9.36
CA ASP A 80 -5.72 -9.43 -9.30
C ASP A 80 -6.20 -8.78 -8.01
N PHE A 81 -5.60 -9.16 -6.89
CA PHE A 81 -5.93 -8.57 -5.61
C PHE A 81 -5.59 -7.09 -5.54
N VAL A 82 -4.38 -6.70 -5.96
CA VAL A 82 -3.97 -5.30 -5.98
C VAL A 82 -4.83 -4.48 -6.95
N ASN A 83 -5.18 -5.03 -8.12
CA ASN A 83 -6.14 -4.40 -9.04
C ASN A 83 -7.53 -4.23 -8.41
N LEU A 84 -8.00 -5.21 -7.62
CA LEU A 84 -9.24 -5.10 -6.86
C LEU A 84 -9.18 -3.98 -5.81
N LEU A 85 -8.08 -3.87 -5.06
CA LEU A 85 -7.86 -2.77 -4.11
C LEU A 85 -7.86 -1.40 -4.80
N PHE A 86 -7.12 -1.24 -5.90
CA PHE A 86 -7.17 0.02 -6.68
C PHE A 86 -8.57 0.32 -7.24
N THR A 87 -9.38 -0.70 -7.54
CA THR A 87 -10.79 -0.52 -7.97
C THR A 87 -11.68 -0.10 -6.80
N ILE A 88 -11.38 -0.52 -5.57
CA ILE A 88 -12.09 -0.04 -4.38
C ILE A 88 -11.75 1.42 -4.12
N ASP A 89 -10.45 1.76 -4.08
CA ASP A 89 -9.99 3.16 -3.91
C ASP A 89 -10.60 4.08 -4.98
N GLU A 90 -10.67 3.60 -6.23
CA GLU A 90 -11.31 4.33 -7.33
C GLU A 90 -12.74 4.76 -7.02
N ILE A 91 -13.52 3.86 -6.40
CA ILE A 91 -14.93 4.08 -6.09
C ILE A 91 -15.07 4.90 -4.80
N SER A 92 -14.22 4.65 -3.80
CA SER A 92 -14.35 5.23 -2.46
C SER A 92 -13.69 6.61 -2.29
N ASP A 93 -12.73 7.00 -3.14
CA ASP A 93 -12.00 8.26 -3.02
C ASP A 93 -12.91 9.50 -3.10
N GLU A 94 -13.98 9.43 -3.88
CA GLU A 94 -14.95 10.53 -4.08
C GLU A 94 -16.19 10.41 -3.17
N GLN A 95 -16.25 9.36 -2.35
CA GLN A 95 -17.38 9.08 -1.45
C GLN A 95 -17.19 9.75 -0.08
N ASN A 96 -18.30 10.09 0.58
CA ASN A 96 -18.31 10.39 2.01
C ASN A 96 -18.07 9.11 2.84
N GLY A 97 -17.90 9.26 4.15
CA GLY A 97 -17.63 8.11 5.03
C GLY A 97 -18.70 7.02 5.01
N GLN A 98 -19.98 7.39 4.89
CA GLN A 98 -21.10 6.44 4.85
C GLN A 98 -21.11 5.63 3.56
N ASP A 99 -20.94 6.30 2.42
CA ASP A 99 -20.95 5.66 1.10
C ASP A 99 -19.69 4.80 0.89
N ALA A 100 -18.52 5.27 1.37
CA ALA A 100 -17.29 4.49 1.39
C ALA A 100 -17.46 3.21 2.21
N LEU A 101 -18.08 3.30 3.40
CA LEU A 101 -18.38 2.12 4.21
C LEU A 101 -19.31 1.15 3.48
N ALA A 102 -20.36 1.64 2.81
CA ALA A 102 -21.26 0.79 2.04
C ALA A 102 -20.54 0.04 0.90
N THR A 103 -19.67 0.73 0.16
CA THR A 103 -18.79 0.13 -0.85
C THR A 103 -17.90 -0.96 -0.24
N GLY A 104 -17.25 -0.65 0.89
CA GLY A 104 -16.39 -1.61 1.59
C GLY A 104 -17.14 -2.82 2.15
N MET A 105 -18.37 -2.63 2.62
CA MET A 105 -19.20 -3.73 3.11
C MET A 105 -19.63 -4.68 1.99
N SER A 106 -19.84 -4.20 0.76
CA SER A 106 -20.04 -5.07 -0.40
C SER A 106 -18.86 -6.02 -0.58
N PHE A 107 -17.64 -5.48 -0.65
CA PHE A 107 -16.40 -6.25 -0.76
C PHE A 107 -16.21 -7.21 0.44
N LEU A 108 -16.37 -6.72 1.67
CA LEU A 108 -16.14 -7.50 2.89
C LEU A 108 -17.12 -8.66 3.05
N ASN A 109 -18.41 -8.41 2.78
CA ASN A 109 -19.44 -9.45 2.84
C ASN A 109 -19.18 -10.52 1.79
N THR A 110 -18.83 -10.12 0.55
CA THR A 110 -18.41 -11.09 -0.47
C THR A 110 -17.17 -11.86 -0.04
N MET A 111 -16.21 -11.24 0.64
CA MET A 111 -15.00 -11.91 1.13
C MET A 111 -15.32 -12.96 2.20
N LYS A 112 -16.22 -12.65 3.14
CA LYS A 112 -16.57 -13.50 4.30
C LYS A 112 -17.60 -14.58 3.99
N ASP A 113 -18.53 -14.35 3.07
CA ASP A 113 -19.66 -15.24 2.77
C ASP A 113 -19.73 -15.57 1.28
N ASP A 114 -19.62 -16.85 0.94
CA ASP A 114 -19.71 -17.33 -0.45
C ASP A 114 -21.12 -17.18 -1.05
N SER A 115 -22.15 -17.07 -0.20
CA SER A 115 -23.55 -16.91 -0.63
C SER A 115 -23.95 -15.45 -0.88
N PHE A 116 -23.18 -14.49 -0.37
CA PHE A 116 -23.49 -13.08 -0.54
C PHE A 116 -23.40 -12.65 -2.01
N ASP A 117 -24.42 -11.95 -2.51
CA ASP A 117 -24.45 -11.36 -3.84
C ASP A 117 -25.33 -10.12 -3.87
N ASP A 118 -24.74 -8.95 -4.08
CA ASP A 118 -25.45 -7.69 -4.27
C ASP A 118 -25.47 -7.23 -5.74
N GLY A 119 -24.98 -8.06 -6.66
CA GLY A 119 -24.89 -7.75 -8.09
C GLY A 119 -23.85 -6.68 -8.45
N SER A 120 -23.09 -6.16 -7.48
CA SER A 120 -22.07 -5.13 -7.74
C SER A 120 -20.88 -5.69 -8.53
N VAL A 121 -20.14 -4.80 -9.18
CA VAL A 121 -18.91 -5.19 -9.87
C VAL A 121 -17.84 -5.66 -8.89
N LEU A 122 -17.75 -5.04 -7.71
CA LEU A 122 -16.84 -5.44 -6.64
C LEU A 122 -17.16 -6.84 -6.13
N CYS A 123 -18.45 -7.16 -5.92
CA CYS A 123 -18.88 -8.52 -5.57
C CYS A 123 -18.39 -9.54 -6.61
N ARG A 124 -18.62 -9.30 -7.91
CA ARG A 124 -18.17 -10.23 -8.97
C ARG A 124 -16.65 -10.39 -9.02
N MET A 125 -15.90 -9.29 -8.93
CA MET A 125 -14.42 -9.33 -8.91
C MET A 125 -13.91 -10.10 -7.69
N THR A 126 -14.48 -9.83 -6.52
CA THR A 126 -14.12 -10.49 -5.26
C THR A 126 -14.39 -11.98 -5.35
N LYS A 127 -15.59 -12.40 -5.81
CA LYS A 127 -15.92 -13.82 -6.02
C LYS A 127 -14.92 -14.52 -6.93
N ASP A 128 -14.43 -13.85 -7.98
CA ASP A 128 -13.47 -14.47 -8.90
C ASP A 128 -12.07 -14.58 -8.28
N PHE A 129 -11.60 -13.53 -7.59
CA PHE A 129 -10.35 -13.56 -6.82
C PHE A 129 -10.34 -14.69 -5.78
N LYS A 130 -11.44 -14.85 -5.03
CA LYS A 130 -11.60 -15.88 -3.98
C LYS A 130 -11.31 -17.29 -4.49
N LYS A 131 -11.73 -17.62 -5.72
CA LYS A 131 -11.51 -18.94 -6.34
C LYS A 131 -10.03 -19.28 -6.50
N ARG A 132 -9.16 -18.27 -6.67
CA ARG A 132 -7.72 -18.46 -6.86
C ARG A 132 -6.96 -18.46 -5.53
N PHE A 133 -7.45 -17.72 -4.54
CA PHE A 133 -6.74 -17.49 -3.29
C PHE A 133 -7.10 -18.50 -2.19
N PHE A 134 -8.36 -18.53 -1.76
CA PHE A 134 -8.77 -19.26 -0.56
C PHE A 134 -8.52 -20.77 -0.57
N PRO A 135 -8.64 -21.49 -1.72
CA PRO A 135 -8.32 -22.92 -1.75
C PRO A 135 -6.87 -23.26 -1.39
N TYR A 136 -5.95 -22.30 -1.48
CA TYR A 136 -4.51 -22.53 -1.33
C TYR A 136 -3.84 -21.66 -0.26
N ALA A 137 -4.56 -20.72 0.37
CA ALA A 137 -3.97 -19.79 1.32
C ALA A 137 -3.52 -20.46 2.64
N GLY A 138 -4.16 -21.56 3.04
CA GLY A 138 -3.97 -22.18 4.35
C GLY A 138 -4.83 -21.51 5.45
N PRO A 139 -5.10 -22.21 6.56
CA PRO A 139 -6.05 -21.75 7.57
C PRO A 139 -5.61 -20.50 8.34
N ALA A 140 -4.34 -20.35 8.73
CA ALA A 140 -3.89 -19.19 9.50
C ALA A 140 -3.86 -17.93 8.64
N THR A 141 -3.31 -18.05 7.43
CA THR A 141 -3.32 -17.00 6.41
C THR A 141 -4.74 -16.58 6.05
N THR A 142 -5.67 -17.53 5.85
CA THR A 142 -7.10 -17.23 5.59
C THR A 142 -7.71 -16.40 6.72
N ARG A 143 -7.53 -16.78 7.99
CA ARG A 143 -8.05 -16.03 9.14
C ARG A 143 -7.51 -14.61 9.19
N ARG A 144 -6.20 -14.44 9.05
CA ARG A 144 -5.55 -13.12 9.08
C ARG A 144 -5.97 -12.27 7.90
N PHE A 145 -6.04 -12.84 6.70
CA PHE A 145 -6.48 -12.14 5.50
C PHE A 145 -7.90 -11.60 5.65
N LEU A 146 -8.83 -12.39 6.20
CA LEU A 146 -10.19 -11.93 6.51
C LEU A 146 -10.22 -10.82 7.56
N LYS A 147 -9.34 -10.88 8.57
CA LYS A 147 -9.19 -9.80 9.56
C LYS A 147 -8.66 -8.52 8.93
N HIS A 148 -7.63 -8.61 8.10
CA HIS A 148 -7.09 -7.47 7.36
C HIS A 148 -8.10 -6.88 6.37
N SER A 149 -8.97 -7.70 5.79
CA SER A 149 -10.08 -7.23 4.96
C SER A 149 -11.03 -6.31 5.73
N GLU A 150 -11.39 -6.70 6.95
CA GLU A 150 -12.24 -5.89 7.83
C GLU A 150 -11.53 -4.62 8.28
N ASP A 151 -10.26 -4.72 8.70
CA ASP A 151 -9.47 -3.57 9.13
C ASP A 151 -9.28 -2.55 8.01
N TYR A 152 -9.01 -3.00 6.79
CA TYR A 152 -8.90 -2.14 5.61
C TYR A 152 -10.22 -1.41 5.33
N VAL A 153 -11.35 -2.13 5.32
CA VAL A 153 -12.68 -1.54 5.07
C VAL A 153 -13.04 -0.47 6.09
N LEU A 154 -12.80 -0.75 7.37
CA LEU A 154 -13.03 0.22 8.42
C LEU A 154 -12.04 1.40 8.33
N GLY A 155 -10.79 1.13 7.96
CA GLY A 155 -9.73 2.11 7.80
C GLY A 155 -10.03 3.15 6.71
N PHE A 156 -10.32 2.71 5.48
CA PHE A 156 -10.57 3.65 4.38
C PHE A 156 -11.93 4.37 4.54
N ALA A 157 -12.93 3.74 5.15
CA ALA A 157 -14.19 4.41 5.49
C ALA A 157 -13.98 5.52 6.52
N ARG A 158 -13.12 5.27 7.52
CA ARG A 158 -12.73 6.26 8.52
C ARG A 158 -11.95 7.41 7.90
N GLU A 159 -11.06 7.13 6.96
CA GLU A 159 -10.36 8.16 6.19
C GLU A 159 -11.34 9.06 5.42
N ALA A 160 -12.33 8.49 4.72
CA ALA A 160 -13.33 9.25 3.99
C ALA A 160 -14.15 10.17 4.93
N GLU A 161 -14.51 9.70 6.13
CA GLU A 161 -15.17 10.52 7.15
C GLU A 161 -14.28 11.70 7.63
N LEU A 162 -12.98 11.46 7.80
CA LEU A 162 -12.03 12.50 8.21
C LEU A 162 -11.82 13.53 7.10
N ARG A 163 -11.78 13.09 5.84
CA ARG A 163 -11.70 13.94 4.65
C ARG A 163 -12.92 14.85 4.55
N GLU A 164 -14.12 14.30 4.71
CA GLU A 164 -15.39 15.06 4.73
C GLU A 164 -15.40 16.14 5.82
N LYS A 165 -14.86 15.82 7.00
CA LYS A 165 -14.79 16.74 8.14
C LYS A 165 -13.57 17.66 8.11
N ASN A 166 -12.69 17.52 7.11
CA ASN A 166 -11.40 18.20 7.00
C ASN A 166 -10.55 18.08 8.28
N VAL A 167 -10.49 16.88 8.87
CA VAL A 167 -9.75 16.61 10.11
C VAL A 167 -8.42 15.94 9.78
N VAL A 168 -7.32 16.63 10.07
CA VAL A 168 -5.97 16.06 10.13
C VAL A 168 -5.75 15.46 11.52
N LEU A 169 -5.40 14.18 11.60
CA LEU A 169 -5.09 13.49 12.85
C LEU A 169 -3.77 13.96 13.47
N ASP A 170 -3.58 13.68 14.76
CA ASP A 170 -2.24 13.72 15.36
C ASP A 170 -1.43 12.47 14.99
N LEU A 171 -0.12 12.51 15.25
CA LEU A 171 0.79 11.43 14.86
C LEU A 171 0.41 10.08 15.49
N ALA A 172 0.02 10.07 16.78
CA ALA A 172 -0.33 8.85 17.50
C ALA A 172 -1.59 8.17 16.96
N SER A 173 -2.54 8.96 16.45
CA SER A 173 -3.77 8.46 15.82
C SER A 173 -3.60 8.16 14.33
N TYR A 174 -2.64 8.83 13.67
CA TYR A 174 -2.35 8.64 12.26
C TYR A 174 -1.78 7.26 11.96
N ASP A 175 -0.72 6.83 12.67
CA ASP A 175 -0.01 5.59 12.33
C ASP A 175 -0.92 4.35 12.34
N PRO A 176 -1.75 4.11 13.37
CA PRO A 176 -2.64 2.95 13.37
C PRO A 176 -3.67 3.00 12.24
N LEU A 177 -4.22 4.18 11.90
CA LEU A 177 -5.15 4.30 10.79
C LEU A 177 -4.45 4.08 9.45
N ARG A 178 -3.26 4.66 9.27
CA ARG A 178 -2.50 4.59 8.02
C ARG A 178 -2.07 3.17 7.67
N ARG A 179 -1.68 2.38 8.69
CA ARG A 179 -1.35 0.95 8.53
C ARG A 179 -2.50 0.15 7.94
N GLU A 180 -3.74 0.48 8.29
CA GLU A 180 -4.92 -0.25 7.82
C GLU A 180 -5.49 0.32 6.52
N ASN A 181 -5.55 1.66 6.34
CA ASN A 181 -6.13 2.27 5.13
C ASN A 181 -5.19 2.25 3.90
N SER A 182 -3.87 2.10 4.08
CA SER A 182 -2.90 2.04 2.97
C SER A 182 -2.95 0.73 2.17
N ALA A 183 -3.68 -0.27 2.66
CA ALA A 183 -3.71 -1.65 2.17
C ALA A 183 -2.37 -2.41 2.16
N VAL A 184 -1.27 -1.82 2.65
CA VAL A 184 0.05 -2.48 2.69
C VAL A 184 0.01 -3.72 3.59
N ARG A 185 -0.53 -3.56 4.80
CA ARG A 185 -0.70 -4.67 5.75
C ARG A 185 -1.63 -5.75 5.19
N TYR A 186 -2.65 -5.35 4.42
CA TYR A 186 -3.53 -6.28 3.74
C TYR A 186 -2.79 -7.08 2.64
N CYS A 187 -1.92 -6.42 1.88
CA CYS A 187 -1.04 -7.08 0.91
C CYS A 187 -0.07 -8.07 1.58
N PHE A 188 0.45 -7.76 2.78
CA PHE A 188 1.28 -8.70 3.55
C PHE A 188 0.49 -9.95 3.95
N GLY A 189 -0.83 -9.85 4.09
CA GLY A 189 -1.73 -10.98 4.28
C GLY A 189 -1.68 -12.03 3.16
N LEU A 190 -1.14 -11.70 1.98
CA LEU A 190 -0.93 -12.65 0.89
C LEU A 190 0.29 -13.55 1.09
N PHE A 191 1.21 -13.23 2.01
CA PHE A 191 2.51 -13.91 2.10
C PHE A 191 2.39 -15.43 2.21
N GLY A 192 1.45 -15.94 3.02
CA GLY A 192 1.32 -17.39 3.18
C GLY A 192 0.95 -18.12 1.89
N TYR A 193 0.07 -17.53 1.08
CA TYR A 193 -0.26 -18.05 -0.25
C TYR A 193 0.92 -17.92 -1.23
N LEU A 194 1.60 -16.77 -1.24
CA LEU A 194 2.67 -16.48 -2.20
C LEU A 194 3.94 -17.30 -1.94
N LEU A 195 4.23 -17.60 -0.67
CA LEU A 195 5.34 -18.43 -0.24
C LEU A 195 4.97 -19.92 -0.18
N ASN A 196 3.67 -20.24 -0.29
CA ASN A 196 3.12 -21.58 -0.04
C ASN A 196 3.52 -22.10 1.37
N MET A 197 3.41 -21.23 2.38
CA MET A 197 3.83 -21.48 3.76
C MET A 197 2.84 -20.82 4.73
N ASP A 198 2.11 -21.61 5.50
CA ASP A 198 1.15 -21.08 6.47
C ASP A 198 1.84 -20.82 7.82
N LEU A 199 2.36 -19.60 8.01
CA LEU A 199 3.07 -19.21 9.24
C LEU A 199 2.14 -19.38 10.46
N PRO A 200 2.54 -20.07 11.54
CA PRO A 200 1.71 -20.21 12.75
C PRO A 200 1.44 -18.89 13.48
N ASP A 201 0.32 -18.83 14.21
CA ASP A 201 -0.08 -17.64 14.98
C ASP A 201 0.93 -17.30 16.08
N GLU A 202 1.52 -18.30 16.75
CA GLU A 202 2.53 -18.07 17.80
C GLU A 202 3.76 -17.30 17.31
N VAL A 203 4.14 -17.46 16.04
CA VAL A 203 5.24 -16.72 15.43
C VAL A 203 4.76 -15.34 14.97
N PHE A 204 3.60 -15.29 14.30
CA PHE A 204 3.06 -14.04 13.79
C PHE A 204 2.76 -13.04 14.92
N GLU A 205 2.28 -13.51 16.06
CA GLU A 205 1.95 -12.71 17.24
C GLU A 205 3.16 -12.45 18.14
N HIS A 206 4.32 -13.05 17.84
CA HIS A 206 5.53 -12.78 18.61
C HIS A 206 5.94 -11.31 18.48
N ALA A 207 6.15 -10.63 19.61
CA ALA A 207 6.35 -9.19 19.67
C ALA A 207 7.47 -8.69 18.72
N VAL A 208 8.61 -9.38 18.69
CA VAL A 208 9.75 -9.02 17.81
C VAL A 208 9.42 -9.16 16.33
N TYR A 209 8.64 -10.19 15.94
CA TYR A 209 8.19 -10.35 14.56
C TYR A 209 7.21 -9.23 14.19
N MET A 210 6.27 -8.92 15.10
CA MET A 210 5.29 -7.84 14.88
C MET A 210 5.96 -6.46 14.79
N GLU A 211 7.01 -6.19 15.58
CA GLU A 211 7.80 -4.96 15.46
C GLU A 211 8.43 -4.82 14.06
N MET A 212 9.01 -5.89 13.51
CA MET A 212 9.52 -5.88 12.13
C MET A 212 8.41 -5.72 11.10
N HIS A 213 7.31 -6.44 11.28
CA HIS A 213 6.16 -6.40 10.38
C HIS A 213 5.60 -4.97 10.28
N LEU A 214 5.37 -4.31 11.41
CA LEU A 214 4.87 -2.94 11.45
C LEU A 214 5.92 -1.94 10.95
N ALA A 215 7.21 -2.11 11.27
CA ALA A 215 8.25 -1.24 10.73
C ALA A 215 8.32 -1.31 9.19
N ALA A 216 8.16 -2.49 8.60
CA ALA A 216 8.09 -2.65 7.15
C ALA A 216 6.83 -2.00 6.55
N VAL A 217 5.67 -2.14 7.20
CA VAL A 217 4.44 -1.44 6.79
C VAL A 217 4.64 0.07 6.83
N ASP A 218 5.18 0.61 7.93
CA ASP A 218 5.37 2.05 8.14
C ASP A 218 6.37 2.64 7.14
N MET A 219 7.48 1.93 6.86
CA MET A 219 8.44 2.33 5.82
C MET A 219 7.77 2.48 4.45
N VAL A 220 6.87 1.56 4.08
CA VAL A 220 6.14 1.64 2.80
C VAL A 220 5.11 2.76 2.82
N CYS A 221 4.33 2.89 3.90
CA CYS A 221 3.27 3.90 4.04
C CYS A 221 3.84 5.32 3.99
N TRP A 222 4.85 5.62 4.81
CA TRP A 222 5.40 6.97 4.89
C TRP A 222 6.20 7.33 3.62
N ALA A 223 6.86 6.35 2.98
CA ALA A 223 7.46 6.58 1.67
C ALA A 223 6.40 6.93 0.62
N ASN A 224 5.27 6.21 0.61
CA ASN A 224 4.14 6.50 -0.28
C ASN A 224 3.64 7.93 -0.10
N ASP A 225 3.38 8.36 1.14
CA ASP A 225 2.90 9.71 1.44
C ASP A 225 3.82 10.80 0.90
N VAL A 226 5.14 10.58 0.99
CA VAL A 226 6.13 11.54 0.49
C VAL A 226 6.14 11.57 -1.03
N TYR A 227 6.02 10.43 -1.70
CA TYR A 227 5.92 10.42 -3.16
C TYR A 227 4.57 10.92 -3.69
N SER A 228 3.49 10.68 -2.97
CA SER A 228 2.12 11.03 -3.37
C SER A 228 1.71 12.45 -3.03
N TYR A 229 2.45 13.16 -2.17
CA TYR A 229 2.05 14.46 -1.64
C TYR A 229 1.62 15.47 -2.71
N ASP A 230 2.38 15.64 -3.80
CA ASP A 230 1.99 16.60 -4.84
C ASP A 230 0.67 16.22 -5.53
N MET A 231 0.50 14.92 -5.80
CA MET A 231 -0.72 14.41 -6.39
C MET A 231 -1.91 14.68 -5.46
N GLU A 232 -1.78 14.34 -4.18
CA GLU A 232 -2.83 14.48 -3.16
C GLU A 232 -3.16 15.93 -2.85
N GLN A 233 -2.16 16.79 -2.66
CA GLN A 233 -2.37 18.22 -2.40
C GLN A 233 -3.07 18.90 -3.58
N SER A 234 -2.74 18.51 -4.82
CA SER A 234 -3.41 19.04 -6.01
C SER A 234 -4.89 18.65 -6.08
N MET A 235 -5.30 17.57 -5.39
CA MET A 235 -6.69 17.13 -5.27
C MET A 235 -7.39 17.68 -4.02
N GLY A 236 -6.68 18.40 -3.15
CA GLY A 236 -7.20 18.82 -1.84
C GLY A 236 -7.27 17.70 -0.80
N HIS A 237 -6.62 16.56 -1.05
CA HIS A 237 -6.65 15.36 -0.19
C HIS A 237 -5.48 15.37 0.82
N LEU A 238 -5.43 16.38 1.69
CA LEU A 238 -4.29 16.56 2.61
C LEU A 238 -4.46 15.90 3.99
N THR A 239 -5.67 15.41 4.31
CA THR A 239 -6.00 14.94 5.67
C THR A 239 -5.32 13.64 6.08
N ASN A 240 -4.94 12.79 5.13
CA ASN A 240 -4.37 11.46 5.35
C ASN A 240 -2.92 11.32 4.85
N ASN A 241 -2.08 12.34 5.05
CA ASN A 241 -0.69 12.33 4.62
C ASN A 241 0.25 12.72 5.78
N ILE A 242 1.31 11.94 6.01
CA ILE A 242 2.25 12.19 7.11
C ILE A 242 2.90 13.58 7.06
N LEU A 243 3.15 14.15 5.88
CA LEU A 243 3.73 15.49 5.76
C LEU A 243 2.79 16.53 6.39
N THR A 244 1.49 16.48 6.07
CA THR A 244 0.48 17.37 6.68
C THR A 244 0.42 17.19 8.19
N VAL A 245 0.44 15.94 8.66
CA VAL A 245 0.43 15.61 10.09
C VAL A 245 1.64 16.21 10.79
N LEU A 246 2.84 16.07 10.23
CA LEU A 246 4.08 16.61 10.78
C LEU A 246 4.12 18.15 10.76
N GLN A 247 3.64 18.78 9.68
CA GLN A 247 3.51 20.24 9.62
C GLN A 247 2.60 20.75 10.76
N ARG A 248 1.47 20.09 10.99
CA ARG A 248 0.51 20.48 12.05
C ARG A 248 1.03 20.17 13.46
N ALA A 249 1.54 18.97 13.68
CA ALA A 249 1.91 18.48 15.00
C ALA A 249 3.23 19.06 15.51
N ARG A 250 4.17 19.36 14.60
CA ARG A 250 5.53 19.82 14.94
C ARG A 250 5.85 21.22 14.43
N GLY A 251 4.93 21.88 13.71
CA GLY A 251 5.15 23.21 13.16
C GLY A 251 6.22 23.27 12.07
N LEU A 252 6.49 22.14 11.41
CA LEU A 252 7.47 22.05 10.31
C LEU A 252 6.93 22.71 9.05
N ASP A 253 7.81 23.18 8.18
CA ASP A 253 7.46 23.47 6.80
C ASP A 253 7.45 22.17 5.97
N LEU A 254 7.12 22.26 4.68
CA LEU A 254 7.04 21.07 3.82
C LEU A 254 8.37 20.33 3.71
N GLN A 255 9.49 21.06 3.58
CA GLN A 255 10.81 20.46 3.49
C GLN A 255 11.20 19.79 4.80
N GLY A 256 11.01 20.45 5.94
CA GLY A 256 11.30 19.88 7.25
C GLY A 256 10.46 18.65 7.56
N ALA A 257 9.21 18.60 7.11
CA ALA A 257 8.37 17.40 7.21
C ALA A 257 8.91 16.25 6.33
N ALA A 258 9.34 16.53 5.09
CA ALA A 258 9.95 15.53 4.21
C ALA A 258 11.28 14.99 4.76
N ASP A 259 12.12 15.87 5.31
CA ASP A 259 13.39 15.50 5.96
C ASP A 259 13.14 14.61 7.19
N ALA A 260 12.12 14.93 7.99
CA ALA A 260 11.73 14.13 9.14
C ALA A 260 11.27 12.71 8.76
N VAL A 261 10.60 12.53 7.61
CA VAL A 261 10.27 11.20 7.09
C VAL A 261 11.55 10.43 6.73
N GLY A 262 12.54 11.10 6.12
CA GLY A 262 13.84 10.47 5.83
C GLY A 262 14.56 9.96 7.08
N VAL A 263 14.58 10.77 8.15
CA VAL A 263 15.13 10.36 9.45
C VAL A 263 14.37 9.17 10.02
N HIS A 264 13.03 9.24 10.03
CA HIS A 264 12.21 8.16 10.59
C HIS A 264 12.33 6.86 9.81
N PHE A 265 12.40 6.92 8.47
CA PHE A 265 12.63 5.74 7.63
C PHE A 265 13.94 5.03 8.02
N LYS A 266 15.01 5.79 8.28
CA LYS A 266 16.29 5.22 8.72
C LYS A 266 16.18 4.57 10.11
N GLU A 267 15.46 5.19 11.04
CA GLU A 267 15.20 4.62 12.37
C GLU A 267 14.43 3.29 12.29
N LEU A 268 13.41 3.23 11.43
CA LEU A 268 12.63 2.02 11.18
C LEU A 268 13.50 0.91 10.56
N ALA A 269 14.33 1.26 9.57
CA ALA A 269 15.25 0.31 8.93
C ALA A 269 16.28 -0.26 9.93
N ASP A 270 16.86 0.59 10.78
CA ASP A 270 17.81 0.16 11.82
C ASP A 270 17.13 -0.72 12.87
N SER A 271 15.91 -0.35 13.28
CA SER A 271 15.10 -1.14 14.20
C SER A 271 14.74 -2.51 13.62
N PHE A 272 14.42 -2.57 12.32
CA PHE A 272 14.13 -3.82 11.62
C PHE A 272 15.33 -4.76 11.65
N GLU A 273 16.53 -4.29 11.29
CA GLU A 273 17.75 -5.10 11.31
C GLU A 273 18.13 -5.54 12.75
N ALA A 274 18.00 -4.64 13.73
CA ALA A 274 18.24 -4.97 15.13
C ALA A 274 17.24 -6.02 15.66
N ASN A 275 15.97 -5.94 15.23
CA ASN A 275 14.94 -6.92 15.54
C ASN A 275 15.22 -8.29 14.91
N LYS A 276 15.67 -8.32 13.66
CA LYS A 276 16.07 -9.54 12.96
C LYS A 276 17.17 -10.28 13.71
N ALA A 277 18.12 -9.56 14.30
CA ALA A 277 19.18 -10.15 15.14
C ALA A 277 18.69 -10.64 16.51
N ARG A 278 17.59 -10.08 17.05
CA ARG A 278 17.04 -10.47 18.36
C ARG A 278 15.94 -11.54 18.30
N LEU A 279 15.39 -11.80 17.11
CA LEU A 279 14.30 -12.75 16.95
C LEU A 279 14.72 -14.13 17.47
N PRO A 280 13.99 -14.73 18.41
CA PRO A 280 14.35 -16.04 18.92
C PRO A 280 14.17 -17.10 17.83
N SER A 281 14.87 -18.22 18.00
CA SER A 281 14.57 -19.42 17.22
C SER A 281 13.22 -20.00 17.66
N PHE A 282 12.40 -20.39 16.69
CA PHE A 282 11.15 -21.14 16.87
C PHE A 282 11.34 -22.62 16.52
N GLY A 283 12.59 -23.05 16.32
CA GLY A 283 12.96 -24.38 15.82
C GLY A 283 13.26 -24.36 14.32
N GLN A 284 14.17 -25.25 13.89
CA GLN A 284 14.79 -25.21 12.57
C GLN A 284 13.80 -25.11 11.38
N GLU A 285 12.70 -25.85 11.45
CA GLU A 285 11.69 -25.84 10.38
C GLU A 285 10.92 -24.52 10.32
N LEU A 286 10.50 -23.99 11.47
CA LEU A 286 9.82 -22.70 11.54
C LEU A 286 10.76 -21.56 11.19
N ASP A 287 12.01 -21.58 11.66
CA ASP A 287 13.02 -20.54 11.36
C ASP A 287 13.22 -20.36 9.86
N ALA A 288 13.15 -21.45 9.08
CA ALA A 288 13.21 -21.37 7.62
C ALA A 288 11.99 -20.65 7.02
N ILE A 289 10.79 -20.89 7.54
CA ILE A 289 9.55 -20.20 7.12
C ILE A 289 9.59 -18.73 7.53
N VAL A 290 10.02 -18.43 8.76
CA VAL A 290 10.19 -17.08 9.28
C VAL A 290 11.15 -16.28 8.40
N ALA A 291 12.28 -16.88 8.01
CA ALA A 291 13.25 -16.22 7.13
C ALA A 291 12.63 -15.83 5.76
N GLN A 292 11.74 -16.65 5.20
CA GLN A 292 11.02 -16.32 3.96
C GLN A 292 10.02 -15.18 4.16
N HIS A 293 9.31 -15.15 5.30
CA HIS A 293 8.44 -14.05 5.66
C HIS A 293 9.20 -12.73 5.85
N ILE A 294 10.36 -12.76 6.50
CA ILE A 294 11.23 -11.58 6.66
C ILE A 294 11.69 -11.11 5.26
N MET A 295 12.16 -12.01 4.41
CA MET A 295 12.53 -11.68 3.02
C MET A 295 11.37 -11.06 2.24
N ALA A 296 10.13 -11.53 2.44
CA ALA A 296 8.95 -10.94 1.82
C ALA A 296 8.68 -9.49 2.30
N MET A 297 8.88 -9.19 3.59
CA MET A 297 8.80 -7.82 4.10
C MET A 297 9.88 -6.91 3.49
N GLU A 298 11.14 -7.39 3.46
CA GLU A 298 12.28 -6.70 2.87
C GLU A 298 12.04 -6.38 1.38
N ALA A 299 11.52 -7.36 0.64
CA ALA A 299 11.18 -7.23 -0.78
C ALA A 299 10.09 -6.18 -1.01
N TRP A 300 9.08 -6.11 -0.13
CA TRP A 300 8.03 -5.10 -0.21
C TRP A 300 8.57 -3.67 -0.01
N VAL A 301 9.42 -3.47 1.00
CA VAL A 301 10.02 -2.16 1.28
C VAL A 301 10.89 -1.70 0.10
N ALA A 302 11.83 -2.55 -0.36
CA ALA A 302 12.69 -2.21 -1.48
C ALA A 302 11.91 -2.06 -2.80
N GLY A 303 10.94 -2.95 -3.02
CA GLY A 303 10.11 -2.96 -4.22
C GLY A 303 9.23 -1.72 -4.34
N ASN A 304 8.68 -1.23 -3.23
CA ASN A 304 7.92 0.03 -3.20
C ASN A 304 8.77 1.23 -3.64
N LEU A 305 10.03 1.30 -3.22
CA LEU A 305 10.94 2.39 -3.63
C LEU A 305 11.18 2.36 -5.14
N GLU A 306 11.52 1.20 -5.72
CA GLU A 306 11.72 1.08 -7.17
C GLU A 306 10.42 1.34 -7.95
N TRP A 307 9.30 0.82 -7.48
CA TRP A 307 8.01 1.03 -8.12
C TRP A 307 7.61 2.51 -8.12
N SER A 308 7.83 3.23 -7.02
CA SER A 308 7.42 4.64 -6.88
C SER A 308 8.07 5.56 -7.92
N PHE A 309 9.30 5.24 -8.36
CA PHE A 309 9.95 5.93 -9.47
C PHE A 309 9.76 5.24 -10.83
N GLY A 310 9.36 3.98 -10.87
CA GLY A 310 9.05 3.24 -12.10
C GLY A 310 7.65 3.54 -12.66
N THR A 311 6.72 3.91 -11.80
CA THR A 311 5.35 4.28 -12.15
C THR A 311 5.21 5.73 -12.55
N ARG A 312 4.19 6.04 -13.36
CA ARG A 312 3.77 7.42 -13.65
C ARG A 312 2.76 7.96 -12.64
N ARG A 313 2.32 7.15 -11.68
CA ARG A 313 1.28 7.49 -10.70
C ARG A 313 1.55 8.82 -9.98
N TYR A 314 2.78 9.02 -9.49
CA TYR A 314 3.13 10.16 -8.64
C TYR A 314 3.63 11.36 -9.43
N PHE A 315 4.56 11.13 -10.35
CA PHE A 315 5.31 12.21 -11.02
C PHE A 315 4.98 12.33 -12.51
N GLY A 316 3.98 11.59 -12.99
CA GLY A 316 3.59 11.57 -14.40
C GLY A 316 4.78 11.26 -15.31
N LYS A 317 4.89 12.01 -16.41
CA LYS A 317 5.99 11.89 -17.38
C LYS A 317 7.37 12.29 -16.82
N ASN A 318 7.41 12.99 -15.68
CA ASN A 318 8.64 13.49 -15.09
C ASN A 318 9.28 12.51 -14.09
N HIS A 319 8.72 11.31 -13.89
CA HIS A 319 9.17 10.35 -12.89
C HIS A 319 10.68 10.05 -12.92
N LEU A 320 11.29 9.91 -14.11
CA LEU A 320 12.74 9.70 -14.24
C LEU A 320 13.55 10.94 -13.84
N LYS A 321 13.09 12.14 -14.22
CA LYS A 321 13.72 13.40 -13.80
C LYS A 321 13.64 13.58 -12.29
N VAL A 322 12.51 13.25 -11.68
CA VAL A 322 12.34 13.29 -10.22
C VAL A 322 13.24 12.24 -9.55
N ARG A 323 13.41 11.04 -10.13
CA ARG A 323 14.36 10.04 -9.62
C ARG A 323 15.80 10.58 -9.57
N GLU A 324 16.23 11.28 -10.62
CA GLU A 324 17.59 11.83 -10.71
C GLU A 324 17.81 13.04 -9.80
N THR A 325 16.81 13.92 -9.71
CA THR A 325 16.96 15.22 -9.01
C THR A 325 16.47 15.18 -7.57
N LEU A 326 15.55 14.26 -7.25
CA LEU A 326 14.72 14.21 -6.05
C LEU A 326 13.93 15.49 -5.79
N VAL A 327 13.71 16.32 -6.80
CA VAL A 327 12.94 17.57 -6.67
C VAL A 327 11.55 17.37 -7.26
N VAL A 328 10.53 17.68 -6.46
CA VAL A 328 9.13 17.67 -6.87
C VAL A 328 8.64 19.11 -6.94
N GLU A 329 8.22 19.53 -8.13
CA GLU A 329 7.51 20.79 -8.33
C GLU A 329 6.04 20.60 -7.98
N LEU A 330 5.50 21.46 -7.14
CA LEU A 330 4.11 21.39 -6.69
C LEU A 330 3.16 21.89 -7.78
N SER A 331 2.21 21.04 -8.12
CA SER A 331 1.12 21.31 -9.02
C SER A 331 0.13 22.31 -8.40
N PRO A 332 -0.51 23.20 -9.18
CA PRO A 332 -1.62 23.98 -8.66
C PRO A 332 -2.78 23.06 -8.27
N PRO A 333 -3.70 23.52 -7.39
CA PRO A 333 -4.95 22.81 -7.15
C PRO A 333 -5.66 22.51 -8.46
N ARG A 334 -6.12 21.26 -8.64
CA ARG A 334 -6.94 20.88 -9.77
C ARG A 334 -8.24 21.66 -9.67
N VAL A 335 -8.54 22.44 -10.70
CA VAL A 335 -9.91 22.93 -10.91
C VAL A 335 -10.74 21.68 -11.20
N LEU A 336 -11.71 21.38 -10.34
CA LEU A 336 -12.71 20.38 -10.65
C LEU A 336 -13.51 20.97 -11.82
N ASP A 337 -13.34 20.39 -13.02
CA ASP A 337 -14.26 20.65 -14.12
C ASP A 337 -15.59 20.00 -13.72
N ASP A 338 -16.60 20.82 -13.44
CA ASP A 338 -17.98 20.42 -13.07
C ASP A 338 -18.64 19.47 -14.09
#